data_AF-T1BS05-F1
#
_entry.id   AF-T1BS05-F1
#
_cell.length_a   1.000
_cell.length_b   1.000
_cell.length_c   1.000
_cell.angle_alpha   90.00
_cell.angle_beta   90.00
_cell.angle_gamma   90.00
#
_symmetry.space_group_name_H-M   'P 1'
#
loop_
_entity.id
_entity.type
_entity.pdbx_description
1 polymer ?
#
loop_
_entity_poly.entity_id
_entity_poly.type
_entity_poly.pdbx_seq_one_letter_code
_entity_poly.pdbx_strand_id
1 'polypeptide(L)'
;LISSVCAVLAETEIINNVAEGIALPDILMGVFLSLAQRAYSLMRYVGIRPEVTLVGGLVRNVGMVKALHDTVGVDVNVAPEAYYAAAIGSAVLGHARRRKLALSPPTAGE
;
A
#
# COMPACT_ATOMS: atom_id res chain seq x y z
N LEU A 1 17.24 -4.88 8.85
CA LEU A 1 15.79 -4.84 8.57
C LEU A 1 15.15 -4.04 9.69
N ILE A 2 14.19 -3.18 9.36
CA ILE A 2 13.49 -2.32 10.33
C ILE A 2 12.15 -2.99 10.71
N SER A 3 11.65 -2.79 11.91
CA SER A 3 10.41 -3.40 12.37
C SER A 3 9.23 -3.03 11.47
N SER A 4 8.44 -4.04 11.08
CA SER A 4 7.20 -3.87 10.32
C SER A 4 5.95 -4.02 11.19
N VAL A 5 6.10 -4.04 12.52
CA VAL A 5 5.03 -4.38 13.47
C VAL A 5 4.25 -3.13 13.89
N CYS A 6 4.94 -2.07 14.30
CA CYS A 6 4.33 -0.79 14.61
C CYS A 6 5.25 0.36 14.20
N ALA A 7 4.63 1.51 13.90
CA ALA A 7 5.37 2.69 13.45
C ALA A 7 6.34 3.22 14.52
N VAL A 8 5.97 3.15 15.80
CA VAL A 8 6.78 3.66 16.92
C VAL A 8 8.07 2.83 17.13
N LEU A 9 7.99 1.51 16.99
CA LEU A 9 9.17 0.64 17.07
C LEU A 9 10.06 0.83 15.84
N ALA A 10 9.47 0.94 14.65
CA ALA A 10 10.21 1.24 13.43
C ALA A 10 10.97 2.57 13.55
N GLU A 11 10.35 3.60 14.12
CA GLU A 11 10.97 4.90 14.38
C GLU A 11 12.15 4.79 15.34
N THR A 12 11.99 4.07 16.45
CA THR A 12 13.08 3.82 17.42
C THR A 12 14.27 3.15 16.76
N GLU A 13 14.06 2.14 15.93
CA GLU A 13 15.13 1.45 15.21
C GLU A 13 15.80 2.32 14.15
N ILE A 14 15.05 3.18 13.47
CA ILE A 14 15.61 4.16 12.53
C ILE A 14 16.54 5.12 13.28
N ILE A 15 16.11 5.65 14.44
CA ILE A 15 16.93 6.54 15.27
C ILE A 15 18.22 5.84 15.71
N ASN A 16 18.12 4.59 16.16
CA ASN A 16 19.30 3.82 16.57
C ASN A 16 20.27 3.58 15.40
N ASN A 17 19.78 3.18 14.23
CA ASN A 17 20.62 2.99 13.03
C ASN A 17 21.33 4.29 12.62
N VAL A 18 20.65 5.44 12.74
CA VAL A 18 21.28 6.74 12.49
C VAL A 18 22.37 7.03 13.53
N ALA A 19 22.12 6.75 14.81
CA ALA A 19 23.10 6.94 15.89
C ALA A 19 24.33 6.04 15.74
N GLU A 20 24.16 4.83 15.20
CA GLU A 20 25.22 3.88 14.88
C GLU A 20 26.01 4.24 13.60
N GLY A 21 25.60 5.29 12.88
CA GLY A 21 26.27 5.75 11.67
C GLY A 21 25.99 4.90 10.43
N ILE A 22 24.91 4.11 10.44
CA ILE A 22 24.47 3.38 9.25
C ILE A 22 24.10 4.38 8.15
N ALA A 23 24.51 4.08 6.91
CA ALA A 23 24.25 4.97 5.79
C ALA A 23 22.74 5.14 5.57
N LEU A 24 22.30 6.40 5.38
CA LEU A 24 20.88 6.72 5.19
C LEU A 24 20.21 5.93 4.05
N PRO A 25 20.84 5.67 2.89
CA PRO A 25 20.26 4.83 1.85
C PRO A 25 19.95 3.40 2.31
N ASP A 26 20.80 2.82 3.18
CA ASP A 26 20.61 1.47 3.70
C ASP A 26 19.44 1.42 4.68
N ILE A 27 19.31 2.44 5.53
CA ILE A 27 18.17 2.61 6.44
C ILE A 27 16.87 2.70 5.63
N LEU A 28 16.83 3.57 4.61
CA LEU A 28 15.64 3.77 3.77
C LEU A 28 15.24 2.50 3.02
N MET A 29 16.21 1.80 2.40
CA MET A 29 15.93 0.53 1.75
C MET A 29 15.46 -0.53 2.75
N GLY A 30 16.03 -0.54 3.95
CA GLY A 30 15.60 -1.37 5.07
C GLY A 30 14.12 -1.18 5.41
N VAL A 31 13.61 0.07 5.40
CA VAL A 31 12.18 0.38 5.61
C VAL A 31 11.34 -0.22 4.48
N PHE A 32 11.70 0.02 3.22
CA PHE A 32 10.92 -0.46 2.08
C PHE A 32 10.87 -1.98 2.00
N LEU A 33 11.98 -2.67 2.27
CA LEU A 33 12.02 -4.13 2.34
C LEU A 33 11.10 -4.66 3.44
N SER A 34 11.11 -4.04 4.63
CA SER A 34 10.22 -4.43 5.72
C SER A 34 8.74 -4.25 5.39
N LEU A 35 8.37 -3.16 4.70
CA LEU A 35 7.01 -2.95 4.21
C LEU A 35 6.63 -3.97 3.13
N ALA A 36 7.51 -4.24 2.18
CA ALA A 36 7.28 -5.21 1.10
C ALA A 36 7.10 -6.63 1.64
N GLN A 37 7.95 -7.07 2.58
CA GLN A 37 7.85 -8.39 3.22
C GLN A 37 6.55 -8.56 4.00
N ARG A 38 6.13 -7.51 4.72
CA ARG A 38 4.86 -7.51 5.44
C ARG A 38 3.68 -7.63 4.49
N ALA A 39 3.67 -6.83 3.41
CA ALA A 39 2.64 -6.91 2.38
C ALA A 39 2.60 -8.29 1.74
N TYR A 40 3.75 -8.84 1.37
CA TYR A 40 3.85 -10.17 0.77
C TYR A 40 3.33 -11.28 1.69
N SER A 41 3.66 -11.24 2.99
CA SER A 41 3.14 -12.20 3.97
C SER A 41 1.61 -12.21 4.02
N LEU A 42 0.98 -11.02 3.98
CA LEU A 42 -0.48 -10.90 3.95
C LEU A 42 -1.07 -11.39 2.62
N MET A 43 -0.42 -11.08 1.50
CA MET A 43 -0.84 -11.55 0.17
C MET A 43 -0.76 -13.08 0.04
N ARG A 44 0.27 -13.70 0.61
CA ARG A 44 0.42 -15.16 0.65
C ARG A 44 -0.67 -15.83 1.47
N TYR A 45 -1.06 -15.22 2.59
CA TYR A 45 -2.15 -15.72 3.43
C TYR A 45 -3.50 -15.77 2.67
N VAL A 46 -3.81 -14.76 1.85
CA VAL A 46 -5.07 -14.70 1.07
C VAL A 46 -5.02 -15.42 -0.29
N GLY A 47 -3.85 -15.90 -0.71
CA GLY A 47 -3.64 -16.52 -2.02
C GLY A 47 -3.31 -15.48 -3.10
N ILE A 48 -2.01 -15.25 -3.32
CA ILE A 48 -1.52 -14.32 -4.33
C ILE A 48 -1.81 -14.84 -5.75
N ARG A 49 -2.28 -13.94 -6.62
CA ARG A 49 -2.49 -14.21 -8.05
C ARG A 49 -1.63 -13.25 -8.88
N PRO A 50 -1.34 -13.58 -10.15
CA PRO A 50 -0.74 -12.64 -11.09
C PRO A 50 -1.54 -11.34 -11.18
N GLU A 51 -0.91 -10.27 -11.70
CA GLU A 51 -1.48 -8.90 -11.80
C GLU A 51 -1.57 -8.15 -10.45
N VAL A 52 -0.51 -8.22 -9.64
CA VAL A 52 -0.43 -7.44 -8.39
C VAL A 52 -0.26 -5.97 -8.74
N THR A 53 -1.08 -5.07 -8.18
CA THR A 53 -0.99 -3.64 -8.48
C THR A 53 -0.66 -2.84 -7.22
N LEU A 54 0.37 -1.99 -7.29
CA LEU A 54 0.67 -1.01 -6.26
C LEU A 54 -0.19 0.24 -6.45
N VAL A 55 -0.94 0.61 -5.40
CA VAL A 55 -1.82 1.78 -5.41
C VAL A 55 -1.48 2.75 -4.28
N GLY A 56 -1.90 4.01 -4.41
CA GLY A 56 -1.71 5.04 -3.39
C GLY A 56 -0.37 5.77 -3.45
N GLY A 57 0.02 6.41 -2.34
CA GLY A 57 1.10 7.39 -2.31
C GLY A 57 2.49 6.86 -2.67
N LEU A 58 2.74 5.58 -2.43
CA LEU A 58 4.05 4.96 -2.65
C LEU A 58 4.32 4.60 -4.11
N VAL A 59 3.33 4.76 -5.01
CA VAL A 59 3.47 4.41 -6.43
C VAL A 59 4.59 5.20 -7.14
N ARG A 60 4.93 6.39 -6.63
CA ARG A 60 5.99 7.25 -7.17
C ARG A 60 7.36 7.02 -6.50
N ASN A 61 7.42 6.17 -5.47
CA ASN A 61 8.66 5.90 -4.76
C ASN A 61 9.40 4.74 -5.41
N VAL A 62 10.50 5.05 -6.10
CA VAL A 62 11.32 4.05 -6.80
C VAL A 62 11.90 2.98 -5.88
N GLY A 63 12.22 3.33 -4.62
CA GLY A 63 12.73 2.39 -3.63
C GLY A 63 11.69 1.37 -3.21
N MET A 64 10.45 1.81 -2.98
CA MET A 64 9.32 0.93 -2.68
C MET A 64 8.98 0.03 -3.86
N VAL A 65 8.92 0.58 -5.07
CA VAL A 65 8.64 -0.20 -6.30
C VAL A 65 9.68 -1.31 -6.44
N LYS A 66 10.97 -0.96 -6.34
CA LYS A 66 12.07 -1.93 -6.38
C LYS A 66 11.95 -2.98 -5.29
N ALA A 67 11.76 -2.58 -4.03
CA ALA A 67 11.64 -3.52 -2.91
C ALA A 67 10.47 -4.49 -3.09
N LEU A 68 9.35 -4.02 -3.66
CA LEU A 68 8.17 -4.84 -3.91
C LEU A 68 8.43 -5.85 -5.05
N HIS A 69 9.04 -5.42 -6.17
CA HIS A 69 9.45 -6.33 -7.24
C HIS A 69 10.42 -7.40 -6.74
N ASP A 70 11.43 -7.01 -5.95
CA ASP A 70 12.43 -7.92 -5.39
C ASP A 70 11.81 -8.92 -4.38
N THR A 71 10.65 -8.60 -3.77
CA THR A 71 10.02 -9.42 -2.73
C THR A 71 8.88 -10.32 -3.25
N VAL A 72 8.05 -9.81 -4.15
CA VAL A 72 6.73 -10.40 -4.45
C VAL A 72 6.78 -11.58 -5.43
N GLY A 73 7.89 -11.74 -6.17
CA GLY A 73 8.13 -12.90 -7.04
C GLY A 73 7.17 -13.05 -8.23
N VAL A 74 6.25 -12.10 -8.41
CA VAL A 74 5.37 -11.93 -9.58
C VAL A 74 5.44 -10.47 -10.01
N ASP A 75 5.10 -10.20 -11.27
CA ASP A 75 5.10 -8.84 -11.80
C ASP A 75 4.14 -7.94 -11.02
N VAL A 76 4.67 -6.78 -10.64
CA VAL A 76 3.91 -5.73 -9.96
C VAL A 76 3.63 -4.60 -10.96
N ASN A 77 2.35 -4.35 -11.19
CA ASN A 77 1.83 -3.25 -11.98
C ASN A 77 1.97 -1.94 -11.19
N VAL A 78 2.58 -0.95 -11.83
CA VAL A 78 2.81 0.39 -11.26
C VAL A 78 2.40 1.42 -12.31
N ALA A 79 1.38 2.22 -11.99
CA ALA A 79 0.89 3.30 -12.84
C ALA A 79 0.83 4.61 -12.04
N PRO A 80 1.39 5.73 -12.51
CA PRO A 80 1.35 7.01 -11.78
C PRO A 80 -0.06 7.45 -11.35
N GLU A 81 -1.07 7.10 -12.14
CA GLU A 81 -2.48 7.40 -11.93
C GLU A 81 -3.07 6.58 -10.77
N ALA A 82 -2.47 5.44 -10.42
CA ALA A 82 -2.91 4.60 -9.29
C ALA A 82 -2.76 5.30 -7.94
N TYR A 83 -2.07 6.46 -7.88
CA TYR A 83 -2.13 7.39 -6.76
C TYR A 83 -3.57 7.77 -6.38
N TYR A 84 -4.46 7.91 -7.37
CA TYR A 84 -5.84 8.33 -7.19
C TYR A 84 -6.83 7.17 -7.02
N ALA A 85 -6.37 5.91 -7.01
CA ALA A 85 -7.23 4.73 -7.00
C ALA A 85 -8.27 4.76 -5.86
N ALA A 86 -7.87 5.17 -4.65
CA ALA A 86 -8.77 5.25 -3.50
C ALA A 86 -9.87 6.31 -3.66
N ALA A 87 -9.52 7.48 -4.19
CA ALA A 87 -10.47 8.57 -4.44
C ALA A 87 -11.50 8.17 -5.52
N ILE A 88 -11.01 7.58 -6.62
CA ILE A 88 -11.85 7.10 -7.71
C ILE A 88 -12.76 5.97 -7.20
N GLY A 89 -12.24 5.00 -6.45
CA GLY A 89 -13.03 3.92 -5.86
C GLY A 89 -14.15 4.44 -4.97
N SER A 90 -13.85 5.44 -4.13
CA SER A 90 -14.84 6.10 -3.27
C SER A 90 -15.95 6.79 -4.08
N ALA A 91 -15.59 7.50 -5.16
CA ALA A 91 -16.54 8.15 -6.05
C ALA A 91 -17.46 7.13 -6.77
N VAL A 92 -16.89 6.01 -7.25
CA VAL A 92 -17.64 4.92 -7.89
C VAL A 92 -18.65 4.31 -6.91
N LEU A 93 -18.24 4.02 -5.68
CA LEU A 93 -19.13 3.48 -4.64
C LEU A 93 -20.26 4.46 -4.30
N GLY A 94 -19.94 5.76 -4.16
CA GLY A 94 -20.94 6.80 -3.93
C GLY A 94 -21.95 6.91 -5.09
N HIS A 95 -21.47 6.88 -6.33
CA HIS A 95 -22.31 6.91 -7.52
C HIS A 95 -23.23 5.69 -7.60
N ALA A 96 -22.70 4.49 -7.35
CA ALA A 96 -23.48 3.25 -7.32
C ALA A 96 -24.59 3.32 -6.24
N ARG A 97 -24.26 3.82 -5.05
CA ARG A 97 -25.24 4.02 -3.97
C ARG A 97 -26.33 5.02 -4.37
N ARG A 98 -25.97 6.16 -4.97
CA ARG A 98 -26.93 7.15 -5.47
C ARG A 98 -27.88 6.54 -6.50
N ARG A 99 -27.37 5.77 -7.46
CA ARG A 99 -28.19 5.09 -8.47
C ARG A 99 -29.19 4.11 -7.86
N LYS A 100 -28.75 3.32 -6.87
CA LYS A 100 -29.64 2.40 -6.16
C LYS A 100 -30.78 3.14 -5.46
N LEU A 101 -30.49 4.24 -4.77
CA LEU A 101 -31.50 5.06 -4.08
C LEU A 101 -32.49 5.72 -5.06
N ALA A 102 -32.03 6.17 -6.23
CA ALA A 102 -32.90 6.75 -7.26
C ALA A 102 -33.83 5.73 -7.95
N LEU A 103 -33.49 4.43 -7.89
CA LEU A 103 -34.28 3.33 -8.45
C LEU A 103 -35.18 2.65 -7.42
N SER A 104 -34.94 2.89 -6.12
CA SER A 104 -35.87 2.45 -5.07
C SER A 104 -37.15 3.28 -5.15
N PRO A 105 -38.35 2.67 -5.02
CA PRO A 105 -39.59 3.44 -4.92
C PRO A 105 -39.49 4.43 -3.76
N PRO A 106 -40.13 5.62 -3.86
CA PRO A 106 -40.19 6.55 -2.75
C PRO A 106 -40.76 5.81 -1.55
N THR A 107 -40.01 5.79 -0.44
CA THR A 107 -40.52 5.30 0.84
C THR A 107 -41.74 6.16 1.18
N ALA A 108 -42.92 5.53 1.19
CA ALA A 108 -44.14 6.19 1.59
C ALA A 108 -44.02 6.64 3.05
N GLY A 109 -44.11 7.96 3.27
CA GLY A 109 -44.35 8.58 4.58
C GLY A 109 -43.11 9.08 5.31
N GLU A 110 -42.86 10.40 5.19
CA GLU A 110 -43.02 11.36 6.30
C GLU A 110 -43.95 12.47 5.82
#